data_AF-I4WBG1-F1
#
_entry.id   AF-I4WBG1-F1
#
_cell.length_a   1.000
_cell.length_b   1.000
_cell.length_c   1.000
_cell.angle_alpha   90.00
_cell.angle_beta   90.00
_cell.angle_gamma   90.00
#
_symmetry.space_group_name_H-M   'P 1'
#
loop_
_entity.id
_entity.type
_entity.pdbx_description
1 polymer ?
#
loop_
_entity_poly.entity_id
_entity_poly.type
_entity_poly.pdbx_seq_one_letter_code
_entity_poly.pdbx_strand_id
1 'polypeptide(L)'
;MLAPQLLSVLATGETVSGVRLAEAAGVSRAAIWKQVESLRSRGVPIESRGAAGYALPWPLQILDEAEIRAALPARLARGLGALELHWEIDSTSSELQRRGAQAADLSIVLAETQSAGRGRRGRHWLSPPG
;
A
#
# COMPACT_ATOMS: atom_id res chain seq x y z
N MET A 1 -4.13 10.78 -11.04
CA MET A 1 -4.24 9.72 -10.02
C MET A 1 -2.95 8.92 -9.98
N LEU A 2 -2.36 8.81 -8.79
CA LEU A 2 -1.15 8.02 -8.52
C LEU A 2 -1.51 6.56 -8.21
N ALA A 3 -0.54 5.65 -8.29
CA ALA A 3 -0.71 4.23 -7.97
C ALA A 3 -1.38 3.95 -6.60
N PRO A 4 -1.06 4.66 -5.48
CA PRO A 4 -1.76 4.49 -4.21
C PRO A 4 -3.27 4.72 -4.31
N GLN A 5 -3.65 5.84 -4.92
CA GLN A 5 -5.04 6.26 -5.05
C GLN A 5 -5.81 5.29 -5.94
N LEU A 6 -5.19 4.79 -7.01
CA LEU A 6 -5.81 3.78 -7.87
C LEU A 6 -6.04 2.47 -7.11
N LEU A 7 -5.05 2.00 -6.33
CA LEU A 7 -5.22 0.77 -5.56
C LEU A 7 -6.33 0.93 -4.51
N SER A 8 -6.39 2.06 -3.79
CA SER A 8 -7.45 2.35 -2.83
C SER A 8 -8.85 2.34 -3.46
N VAL A 9 -9.00 2.83 -4.70
CA VAL A 9 -10.30 2.77 -5.40
C VAL A 9 -10.67 1.34 -5.80
N LEU A 10 -9.69 0.53 -6.18
CA LEU A 10 -9.91 -0.87 -6.57
C LEU A 10 -9.99 -1.83 -5.36
N ALA A 11 -9.64 -1.36 -4.17
CA ALA A 11 -9.55 -2.14 -2.94
C ALA A 11 -10.88 -2.80 -2.54
N THR A 12 -12.03 -2.29 -2.99
CA THR A 12 -13.33 -2.94 -2.75
C THR A 12 -13.48 -4.29 -3.48
N GLY A 13 -12.66 -4.57 -4.49
CA GLY A 13 -12.81 -5.71 -5.39
C GLY A 13 -13.94 -5.55 -6.42
N GLU A 14 -14.71 -4.47 -6.34
CA GLU A 14 -15.75 -4.17 -7.32
C GLU A 14 -15.13 -3.72 -8.66
N THR A 15 -15.87 -3.96 -9.74
CA THR A 15 -15.42 -3.54 -11.07
C THR A 15 -15.63 -2.04 -11.25
N VAL A 16 -14.54 -1.31 -11.48
CA VAL A 16 -14.56 0.15 -11.70
C VAL A 16 -14.21 0.45 -13.16
N SER A 17 -15.09 1.20 -13.83
CA SER A 17 -14.89 1.63 -15.21
C SER A 17 -13.61 2.44 -15.37
N GLY A 18 -12.80 2.10 -16.38
CA GLY A 18 -11.60 2.86 -16.75
C GLY A 18 -11.91 4.29 -17.20
N VAL A 19 -13.11 4.54 -17.74
CA VAL A 19 -13.58 5.90 -18.08
C VAL A 19 -13.81 6.69 -16.79
N ARG A 20 -14.56 6.11 -15.85
CA ARG A 20 -14.85 6.74 -14.55
C ARG A 20 -13.57 7.02 -13.76
N LEU A 21 -12.60 6.09 -13.76
CA LEU A 21 -11.29 6.30 -13.14
C LEU A 21 -10.54 7.47 -13.78
N ALA A 22 -10.57 7.58 -15.10
CA ALA A 22 -9.90 8.63 -15.86
C ALA A 22 -10.54 10.01 -15.57
N GLU A 23 -11.86 10.09 -15.58
CA GLU A 23 -12.64 11.30 -15.26
C GLU A 23 -12.39 11.76 -13.82
N ALA A 24 -12.53 10.87 -12.84
CA ALA A 24 -12.30 11.18 -11.43
C ALA A 24 -10.85 11.64 -11.16
N ALA A 25 -9.91 11.14 -11.96
CA ALA A 25 -8.50 11.48 -11.87
C ALA A 25 -8.10 12.73 -12.69
N GLY A 26 -8.96 13.24 -13.57
CA GLY A 26 -8.63 14.29 -14.54
C GLY A 26 -7.53 13.91 -15.53
N VAL A 27 -7.43 12.63 -15.91
CA VAL A 27 -6.39 12.12 -16.83
C VAL A 27 -6.99 11.29 -17.97
N SER A 28 -6.17 10.86 -18.93
CA SER A 28 -6.62 9.98 -20.01
C SER A 28 -6.77 8.52 -19.55
N ARG A 29 -7.60 7.75 -20.26
CA ARG A 29 -7.71 6.28 -20.08
C ARG A 29 -6.36 5.58 -20.24
N ALA A 30 -5.51 6.07 -21.14
CA ALA A 30 -4.16 5.54 -21.34
C ALA A 30 -3.27 5.76 -20.11
N ALA A 31 -3.43 6.89 -19.40
CA ALA A 31 -2.72 7.13 -18.14
C ALA A 31 -3.19 6.17 -17.04
N ILE A 32 -4.50 5.89 -16.93
CA ILE A 32 -5.02 4.87 -16.00
C ILE A 32 -4.44 3.50 -16.33
N TRP A 33 -4.44 3.10 -17.61
CA TRP A 33 -3.85 1.83 -18.03
C TRP A 33 -2.37 1.72 -17.62
N LYS A 34 -1.56 2.78 -17.83
CA LYS A 34 -0.16 2.79 -17.38
C LYS A 34 -0.02 2.59 -15.86
N GLN A 35 -0.92 3.18 -15.06
CA GLN A 35 -0.91 2.99 -13.60
C GLN A 35 -1.32 1.55 -13.22
N VAL A 36 -2.31 0.98 -13.90
CA VAL A 36 -2.70 -0.44 -13.71
C VAL A 36 -1.52 -1.37 -14.02
N GLU A 37 -0.84 -1.18 -15.16
CA GLU A 37 0.32 -1.99 -15.52
C GLU A 37 1.49 -1.82 -14.54
N SER A 38 1.69 -0.62 -14.01
CA SER A 38 2.67 -0.36 -12.95
C SER A 38 2.36 -1.13 -11.67
N LEU A 39 1.09 -1.22 -11.25
CA LEU A 39 0.69 -2.03 -10.10
C LEU A 39 0.81 -3.54 -10.39
N ARG A 40 0.45 -3.98 -11.59
CA ARG A 40 0.62 -5.39 -12.03
C ARG A 40 2.07 -5.84 -12.02
N SER A 41 3.00 -5.01 -12.53
CA SER A 41 4.42 -5.34 -12.54
C SER A 41 5.01 -5.47 -11.13
N ARG A 42 4.34 -4.90 -10.13
CA ARG A 42 4.66 -4.99 -8.71
C ARG A 42 3.94 -6.13 -7.98
N GLY A 43 3.19 -6.97 -8.69
CA GLY A 43 2.53 -8.16 -8.15
C GLY A 43 1.07 -7.95 -7.73
N VAL A 44 0.47 -6.79 -7.97
CA VAL A 44 -0.96 -6.58 -7.67
C VAL A 44 -1.81 -7.26 -8.75
N PRO A 45 -2.72 -8.19 -8.42
CA PRO A 45 -3.42 -9.01 -9.39
C PRO A 45 -4.65 -8.29 -9.99
N ILE A 46 -4.49 -7.09 -10.56
CA ILE A 46 -5.62 -6.35 -11.15
C ILE A 46 -6.10 -7.10 -12.40
N GLU A 47 -7.39 -7.40 -12.47
CA GLU A 47 -8.06 -8.01 -13.61
C GLU A 47 -8.61 -6.93 -14.57
N SER A 48 -8.59 -7.20 -15.88
CA SER A 48 -9.33 -6.39 -16.86
C SER A 48 -10.58 -7.14 -17.29
N ARG A 49 -11.74 -6.52 -17.13
CA ARG A 49 -13.06 -7.07 -17.50
C ARG A 49 -13.58 -6.46 -18.79
N GLY A 50 -12.69 -6.24 -19.76
CA GLY A 50 -13.00 -5.62 -21.04
C GLY A 50 -13.58 -4.22 -20.88
N ALA A 51 -14.74 -3.98 -21.50
CA ALA A 51 -15.41 -2.67 -21.45
C ALA A 51 -15.88 -2.26 -20.04
N ALA A 52 -16.08 -3.22 -19.13
CA ALA A 52 -16.54 -2.94 -17.77
C ALA A 52 -15.48 -2.23 -16.91
N GLY A 53 -14.18 -2.41 -17.21
CA GLY A 53 -13.08 -1.75 -16.51
C GLY A 53 -12.15 -2.71 -15.77
N TYR A 54 -11.74 -2.31 -14.57
CA TYR A 54 -10.72 -3.00 -13.75
C TYR A 54 -11.28 -3.41 -12.40
N ALA A 55 -10.79 -4.52 -11.85
CA ALA A 55 -11.15 -5.01 -10.53
C ALA A 55 -9.98 -5.75 -9.89
N LEU A 56 -9.96 -5.83 -8.56
CA LEU A 56 -9.18 -6.86 -7.87
C LEU A 56 -10.02 -8.15 -7.78
N PRO A 57 -9.39 -9.33 -7.81
CA PRO A 57 -10.09 -10.62 -7.69
C PRO A 57 -10.74 -10.82 -6.31
N TRP A 58 -10.29 -10.07 -5.30
CA TRP A 58 -10.85 -10.03 -3.96
C TRP A 58 -10.71 -8.61 -3.37
N PRO A 59 -11.53 -8.24 -2.37
CA PRO A 59 -11.33 -7.00 -1.64
C PRO A 59 -9.99 -7.03 -0.90
N LEU A 60 -9.34 -5.87 -0.84
CA LEU A 60 -8.09 -5.63 -0.16
C LEU A 60 -8.32 -4.58 0.94
N GLN A 61 -7.77 -4.81 2.13
CA GLN A 61 -7.78 -3.81 3.19
C GLN A 61 -6.47 -3.04 3.13
N ILE A 62 -6.55 -1.80 2.62
CA ILE A 62 -5.42 -0.86 2.67
C ILE A 62 -5.21 -0.43 4.13
N LEU A 63 -3.95 -0.30 4.53
CA LEU A 63 -3.56 0.21 5.82
C LEU A 63 -4.03 1.65 5.97
N ASP A 64 -4.65 1.95 7.11
CA ASP A 64 -5.03 3.30 7.49
C ASP A 64 -4.48 3.58 8.89
N GLU A 65 -3.62 4.59 9.00
CA GLU A 65 -2.97 4.91 10.26
C GLU A 65 -3.97 5.33 11.35
N ALA A 66 -5.02 6.07 10.98
CA ALA A 66 -6.03 6.53 11.93
C ALA A 66 -6.87 5.36 12.46
N GLU A 67 -7.28 4.43 11.60
CA GLU A 67 -7.98 3.21 12.00
C GLU A 67 -7.11 2.33 12.91
N ILE A 68 -5.83 2.14 12.55
CA ILE A 68 -4.89 1.38 13.38
C ILE A 68 -4.77 2.01 14.76
N ARG A 69 -4.57 3.34 14.84
CA ARG A 69 -4.49 4.06 16.12
C ARG A 69 -5.76 3.94 16.93
N ALA A 70 -6.92 4.07 16.30
CA ALA A 70 -8.22 3.98 16.96
C ALA A 70 -8.49 2.56 17.52
N ALA A 71 -7.97 1.53 16.86
CA ALA A 71 -8.09 0.14 17.30
C ALA A 71 -7.15 -0.23 18.46
N LEU A 72 -6.16 0.61 18.79
CA LEU A 72 -5.21 0.32 19.88
C LEU A 72 -5.88 0.44 21.26
N PRO A 73 -5.68 -0.54 22.16
CA PRO A 73 -6.05 -0.40 23.56
C PRO A 73 -5.41 0.84 24.18
N ALA A 74 -6.15 1.59 24.99
CA ALA A 74 -5.68 2.84 25.61
C ALA A 74 -4.36 2.69 26.39
N ARG A 75 -4.11 1.51 26.97
CA ARG A 75 -2.83 1.21 27.64
C ARG A 75 -1.65 1.23 26.67
N LEU A 76 -1.80 0.66 25.47
CA LEU A 76 -0.76 0.61 24.45
C LEU A 76 -0.59 1.96 23.76
N ALA A 77 -1.70 2.64 23.44
CA ALA A 77 -1.67 3.95 22.79
C ALA A 77 -0.86 5.00 23.59
N ARG A 78 -0.90 4.95 24.93
CA ARG A 78 -0.13 5.87 25.79
C ARG A 78 1.38 5.62 25.80
N GLY A 79 1.82 4.39 25.53
CA GLY A 79 3.23 4.00 25.54
C GLY A 79 3.82 3.85 24.14
N LEU A 80 3.02 4.07 23.10
CA LEU A 80 3.46 3.92 21.72
C LEU A 80 4.46 5.02 21.36
N GLY A 81 5.55 4.62 20.70
CA GLY A 81 6.45 5.56 20.03
C GLY A 81 5.83 6.13 18.76
N ALA A 82 6.65 6.35 17.74
CA ALA A 82 6.13 6.72 16.42
C ALA A 82 5.36 5.53 15.82
N LEU A 83 4.23 5.79 15.17
CA LEU A 83 3.58 4.83 14.27
C LEU A 83 3.52 5.52 12.93
N GLU A 84 4.24 4.97 11.97
CA GLU A 84 4.36 5.54 10.63
C GLU A 84 3.87 4.55 9.60
N LEU A 85 3.04 5.04 8.70
CA LEU A 85 2.57 4.29 7.55
C LEU A 85 3.15 4.89 6.27
N HIS A 86 3.88 4.07 5.51
CA HIS A 86 4.44 4.44 4.22
C HIS A 86 3.70 3.73 3.09
N TRP A 87 3.40 4.42 1.99
CA TRP A 87 2.95 3.70 0.80
C TRP A 87 4.04 2.77 0.27
N GLU A 88 5.29 3.25 0.23
CA GLU A 88 6.43 2.47 -0.24
C GLU A 88 7.69 2.89 0.51
N ILE A 89 8.48 1.90 0.90
CA ILE A 89 9.78 2.08 1.55
C ILE A 89 10.75 1.01 1.06
N ASP A 90 12.05 1.18 1.25
CA ASP A 90 13.03 0.12 0.96
C ASP A 90 12.79 -1.10 1.86
N SER A 91 12.80 -0.89 3.18
CA SER A 91 12.52 -1.91 4.17
C SER A 91 12.16 -1.27 5.51
N THR A 92 11.03 -1.67 6.09
CA THR A 92 10.55 -1.17 7.39
C THR A 92 11.55 -1.48 8.52
N SER A 93 12.12 -2.69 8.52
CA SER A 93 13.14 -3.09 9.48
C SER A 93 14.44 -2.30 9.32
N SER A 94 14.83 -1.99 8.08
CA SER A 94 16.04 -1.21 7.80
C SER A 94 15.87 0.25 8.21
N GLU A 95 14.65 0.78 8.06
CA GLU A 95 14.30 2.12 8.53
C GLU A 95 14.42 2.26 10.05
N LEU A 96 13.84 1.33 10.82
CA LEU A 96 14.02 1.33 12.27
C LEU A 96 15.49 1.12 12.67
N GLN A 97 16.23 0.28 11.95
CA GLN A 97 17.66 0.09 12.18
C GLN A 97 18.48 1.37 11.95
N ARG A 98 18.17 2.15 10.91
CA ARG A 98 18.83 3.43 10.62
C ARG A 98 18.64 4.44 11.76
N ARG A 99 17.45 4.47 12.35
CA ARG A 99 17.14 5.35 13.49
C ARG A 99 17.82 4.92 14.77
N GLY A 100 17.95 3.60 14.97
CA GLY A 100 18.64 3.03 16.12
C GLY A 100 18.12 3.60 17.44
N ALA A 101 19.02 4.11 18.28
CA ALA A 101 18.68 4.68 19.59
C ALA A 101 17.85 5.98 19.53
N GLN A 102 17.71 6.61 18.36
CA GLN A 102 16.88 7.81 18.20
C GLN A 102 15.38 7.47 18.08
N ALA A 103 15.04 6.23 17.72
CA ALA A 103 13.66 5.79 17.73
C ALA A 103 13.20 5.62 19.18
N ALA A 104 12.05 6.22 19.52
CA ALA A 104 11.40 5.97 20.79
C ALA A 104 11.06 4.48 20.93
N ASP A 105 11.03 3.98 22.16
CA ASP A 105 10.57 2.61 22.41
C ASP A 105 9.16 2.39 21.83
N LEU A 106 8.89 1.18 21.38
CA LEU A 106 7.65 0.81 20.71
C LEU A 106 7.32 1.66 19.46
N SER A 107 8.34 2.17 18.75
CA SER A 107 8.16 2.75 17.42
C SER A 107 7.90 1.68 16.37
N ILE A 108 6.94 1.93 15.48
CA ILE A 108 6.46 1.01 14.45
C ILE A 108 6.52 1.72 13.10
N VAL A 109 7.06 1.02 12.09
CA VAL A 109 7.00 1.43 10.69
C VAL A 109 6.25 0.36 9.91
N LEU A 110 5.16 0.75 9.28
CA LEU A 110 4.33 -0.06 8.40
C LEU A 110 4.50 0.42 6.97
N ALA A 111 4.35 -0.49 6.01
CA ALA A 111 4.28 -0.13 4.61
C ALA A 111 3.39 -1.08 3.82
N GLU A 112 2.70 -0.55 2.81
CA GLU A 112 1.96 -1.35 1.83
C GLU A 112 2.90 -2.23 1.01
N THR A 113 4.13 -1.77 0.79
CA THR A 113 5.10 -2.47 -0.06
C THR A 113 6.53 -2.13 0.32
N GLN A 114 7.44 -3.07 0.10
CA GLN A 114 8.87 -2.91 0.33
C GLN A 114 9.65 -3.23 -0.94
N SER A 115 10.45 -2.28 -1.43
CA SER A 115 11.25 -2.47 -2.64
C SER A 115 12.54 -3.28 -2.40
N ALA A 116 12.99 -3.34 -1.14
CA ALA A 116 14.19 -4.06 -0.71
C ALA A 116 13.92 -4.87 0.58
N GLY A 117 12.75 -5.53 0.66
CA GLY A 117 12.41 -6.42 1.78
C GLY A 117 13.50 -7.48 2.02
N ARG A 118 13.90 -7.66 3.27
CA ARG A 118 15.00 -8.57 3.65
C ARG A 118 14.53 -9.68 4.58
N GLY A 119 14.77 -10.92 4.16
CA GLY A 119 14.66 -12.12 4.98
C GLY A 119 15.99 -12.51 5.62
N ARG A 120 15.97 -13.63 6.35
CA ARG A 120 17.18 -14.16 7.01
C ARG A 120 18.23 -14.57 5.99
N ARG A 121 19.51 -14.38 6.37
CA ARG A 121 20.71 -14.77 5.59
C ARG A 121 20.77 -14.12 4.21
N GLY A 122 20.35 -12.85 4.11
CA GLY A 122 20.43 -12.06 2.88
C GLY A 122 19.40 -12.42 1.81
N ARG A 123 18.41 -13.26 2.12
CA ARG A 123 17.33 -13.58 1.18
C ARG A 123 16.44 -12.36 0.94
N HIS A 124 15.95 -12.19 -0.28
CA HIS A 124 14.91 -11.22 -0.59
C HIS A 124 13.58 -11.66 0.03
N TRP A 125 12.83 -10.68 0.54
CA TRP A 125 11.46 -10.85 1.01
C TRP A 125 10.54 -10.09 0.08
N LEU A 126 9.64 -10.80 -0.60
CA LEU A 126 8.68 -10.20 -1.52
C LEU A 126 7.60 -9.47 -0.71
N SER A 127 7.28 -8.24 -1.09
CA SER A 127 6.26 -7.40 -0.45
C SER A 127 5.50 -6.61 -1.51
N PRO A 128 4.64 -7.27 -2.31
CA PRO A 128 3.77 -6.57 -3.25
C PRO A 128 2.83 -5.60 -2.50
N PRO A 129 2.35 -4.52 -3.13
CA PRO A 129 1.36 -3.62 -2.52
C PRO A 129 0.07 -4.36 -2.13
N GLY A 130 -0.44 -4.09 -0.93
CA GLY A 130 -1.65 -4.71 -0.36
C GLY A 130 -1.35 -5.86 0.58
#